data_AF-A0A9E5IGR0-F1
#
_entry.id   AF-A0A9E5IGR0-F1
#
_cell.length_a   1.000
_cell.length_b   1.000
_cell.length_c   1.000
_cell.angle_alpha   90.00
_cell.angle_beta   90.00
_cell.angle_gamma   90.00
#
_symmetry.space_group_name_H-M   'P 1'
#
loop_
_entity.id
_entity.type
_entity.pdbx_description
1 polymer ?
#
loop_
_entity_poly.entity_id
_entity_poly.type
_entity_poly.pdbx_seq_one_letter_code
_entity_poly.pdbx_strand_id
1 'polypeptide(L)'
;MKRFRFRLEAVRTLREVAERGQREAFGAAQQRYATAEAAVQAAAQARRELFDHVAGTRSGVFRPSEQTAGLEALRQAAHREAAAEKDRQEAATARDRARETWLEARRALQIIERLEEKARAEHREAADKAEQSLLDELASIGAARASAK
;
A
#
# COMPACT_ATOMS: atom_id res chain seq x y z
N MET A 1 25.62 -13.29 -30.77
CA MET A 1 24.24 -13.56 -30.28
C MET A 1 23.44 -12.26 -30.16
N LYS A 2 22.12 -12.30 -30.33
CA LYS A 2 21.24 -11.12 -30.16
C LYS A 2 21.08 -10.80 -28.66
N ARG A 3 21.08 -9.52 -28.30
CA ARG A 3 20.82 -9.07 -26.92
C ARG A 3 19.39 -9.41 -26.49
N PHE A 4 19.23 -9.82 -25.23
CA PHE A 4 17.90 -10.08 -24.65
C PHE A 4 17.07 -8.79 -24.62
N ARG A 5 15.80 -8.89 -24.98
CA ARG A 5 14.82 -7.81 -24.79
C ARG A 5 13.50 -8.42 -24.33
N PHE A 6 12.98 -7.93 -23.21
CA PHE A 6 11.70 -8.39 -22.70
C PHE A 6 10.54 -7.74 -23.47
N ARG A 7 9.64 -8.55 -24.02
CA ARG A 7 8.55 -8.04 -24.89
C ARG A 7 7.55 -7.16 -24.14
N LEU A 8 7.39 -7.37 -22.83
CA LEU A 8 6.42 -6.64 -22.01
C LEU A 8 7.06 -5.54 -21.14
N GLU A 9 8.23 -5.03 -21.53
CA GLU A 9 8.96 -3.98 -20.79
C GLU A 9 8.12 -2.70 -20.59
N ALA A 10 7.37 -2.27 -21.62
CA ALA A 10 6.47 -1.12 -21.50
C ALA A 10 5.33 -1.39 -20.50
N VAL A 11 4.75 -2.60 -20.51
CA VAL A 11 3.70 -2.99 -19.56
C VAL A 11 4.25 -3.04 -18.14
N ARG A 12 5.46 -3.57 -17.95
CA ARG A 12 6.15 -3.57 -16.67
C ARG A 12 6.28 -2.15 -16.12
N THR A 13 6.79 -1.23 -16.92
CA THR A 13 6.97 0.19 -16.53
C THR A 13 5.64 0.82 -16.10
N LEU A 14 4.57 0.59 -16.87
CA LEU A 14 3.24 1.10 -16.51
C LEU A 14 2.71 0.49 -15.21
N ARG A 15 2.97 -0.80 -14.95
CA ARG A 15 2.58 -1.47 -13.70
C ARG A 15 3.40 -1.00 -12.50
N GLU A 16 4.68 -0.70 -12.68
CA GLU A 16 5.54 -0.09 -11.64
C GLU A 16 5.03 1.31 -11.25
N VAL A 17 4.67 2.14 -12.24
CA VAL A 17 4.08 3.47 -11.99
C VAL A 17 2.74 3.33 -11.29
N ALA A 18 1.87 2.41 -11.73
CA ALA A 18 0.58 2.17 -11.11
C ALA A 18 0.72 1.69 -9.65
N GLU A 19 1.59 0.71 -9.39
CA GLU A 19 1.84 0.21 -8.03
C GLU A 19 2.36 1.31 -7.10
N ARG A 20 3.29 2.14 -7.58
CA ARG A 20 3.80 3.28 -6.83
C ARG A 20 2.68 4.27 -6.48
N GLY A 21 1.84 4.62 -7.44
CA GLY A 21 0.70 5.52 -7.20
C GLY A 21 -0.28 4.95 -6.18
N GLN A 22 -0.58 3.64 -6.24
CA GLN A 22 -1.45 3.01 -5.25
C GLN A 22 -0.80 2.91 -3.86
N ARG A 23 0.52 2.71 -3.80
CA ARG A 23 1.27 2.73 -2.54
C ARG A 23 1.24 4.11 -1.88
N GLU A 24 1.40 5.17 -2.67
CA GLU A 24 1.28 6.55 -2.19
C GLU A 24 -0.13 6.86 -1.69
N ALA A 25 -1.16 6.44 -2.43
CA ALA A 25 -2.56 6.57 -2.02
C ALA A 25 -2.86 5.83 -0.71
N PHE A 26 -2.34 4.61 -0.55
CA PHE A 26 -2.44 3.86 0.72
C PHE A 26 -1.72 4.58 1.86
N GLY A 27 -0.53 5.14 1.62
CA GLY A 27 0.19 5.96 2.59
C GLY A 27 -0.62 7.17 3.06
N ALA A 28 -1.26 7.90 2.13
CA ALA A 28 -2.12 9.03 2.46
C ALA A 28 -3.36 8.59 3.27
N ALA A 29 -4.00 7.48 2.90
CA ALA A 29 -5.14 6.93 3.65
C ALA A 29 -4.74 6.48 5.07
N GLN A 30 -3.55 5.90 5.23
CA GLN A 30 -2.99 5.53 6.52
C GLN A 30 -2.75 6.75 7.42
N GLN A 31 -2.20 7.84 6.86
CA GLN A 31 -2.02 9.09 7.59
C GLN A 31 -3.35 9.69 8.02
N ARG A 32 -4.35 9.72 7.12
CA ARG A 32 -5.70 10.20 7.45
C ARG A 32 -6.33 9.39 8.59
N TYR A 33 -6.19 8.06 8.57
CA TYR A 33 -6.68 7.21 9.66
C TYR A 33 -5.98 7.53 10.99
N ALA A 34 -4.64 7.70 10.98
CA ALA A 34 -3.90 8.06 12.19
C ALA A 34 -4.33 9.43 12.76
N THR A 35 -4.56 10.42 11.90
CA THR A 35 -5.09 11.72 12.30
C THR A 35 -6.49 11.61 12.90
N ALA A 36 -7.37 10.79 12.30
CA ALA A 36 -8.72 10.58 12.81
C ALA A 36 -8.72 9.83 14.16
N GLU A 37 -7.84 8.84 14.35
CA GLU A 37 -7.64 8.21 15.67
C GLU A 37 -7.22 9.23 16.73
N ALA A 38 -6.24 10.08 16.42
CA ALA A 38 -5.80 11.13 17.34
C ALA A 38 -6.94 12.11 17.69
N ALA A 39 -7.79 12.45 16.71
CA ALA A 39 -8.96 13.30 16.93
C ALA A 39 -9.99 12.66 17.86
N VAL A 40 -10.25 11.35 17.75
CA VAL A 40 -11.12 10.62 18.69
C VAL A 40 -10.57 10.66 20.11
N GLN A 41 -9.26 10.40 20.28
CA GLN A 41 -8.63 10.45 21.60
C GLN A 41 -8.71 11.86 22.21
N ALA A 42 -8.45 12.89 21.41
CA ALA A 42 -8.56 14.28 21.85
C ALA A 42 -10.00 14.65 22.24
N ALA A 43 -11.01 14.24 21.46
CA ALA A 43 -12.41 14.50 21.76
C ALA A 43 -12.88 13.78 23.03
N ALA A 44 -12.47 12.51 23.21
CA ALA A 44 -12.77 11.74 24.41
C ALA A 44 -12.13 12.36 25.66
N GLN A 45 -10.88 12.80 25.57
CA GLN A 45 -10.18 13.49 26.65
C GLN A 45 -10.87 14.81 27.02
N ALA A 46 -11.18 15.64 26.02
CA ALA A 46 -11.88 16.91 26.25
C ALA A 46 -13.25 16.71 26.90
N ARG A 47 -13.99 15.65 26.53
CA ARG A 47 -15.26 15.33 27.19
C ARG A 47 -15.07 14.92 28.65
N ARG A 48 -14.04 14.12 28.96
CA ARG A 48 -13.72 13.72 30.34
C ARG A 48 -13.38 14.93 31.20
N GLU A 49 -12.49 15.80 30.72
CA GLU A 49 -12.11 17.03 31.42
C GLU A 49 -13.32 17.93 31.68
N LEU A 50 -14.20 18.08 30.69
CA LEU A 50 -15.44 18.83 30.86
C LEU A 50 -16.39 18.18 31.86
N PHE A 51 -16.48 16.85 31.86
CA PHE A 51 -17.30 16.11 32.82
C PHE A 51 -16.79 16.31 34.24
N ASP A 52 -15.48 16.21 34.46
CA ASP A 52 -14.87 16.41 35.77
C ASP A 52 -15.07 17.85 36.25
N HIS A 53 -14.96 18.83 35.35
CA HIS A 53 -15.25 20.24 35.66
C HIS A 53 -16.72 20.46 36.06
N VAL A 54 -17.67 19.90 35.30
CA VAL A 54 -19.11 20.00 35.60
C VAL A 54 -19.45 19.24 36.89
N ALA A 55 -18.81 18.11 37.16
CA ALA A 55 -19.01 17.37 38.41
C ALA A 55 -18.43 18.13 39.61
N GLY A 56 -17.25 18.73 39.48
CA GLY A 56 -16.60 19.51 40.54
C GLY A 56 -17.35 20.79 40.93
N THR A 57 -18.08 21.40 40.00
CA THR A 57 -18.91 22.59 40.30
C THR A 57 -20.20 22.25 41.05
N ARG A 58 -20.60 20.97 41.13
CA ARG A 58 -21.81 20.52 41.85
C ARG A 58 -21.69 20.53 43.37
N SER A 59 -20.49 20.59 43.92
CA SER A 59 -20.28 20.70 45.38
C SER A 59 -20.41 22.13 45.91
N GLY A 60 -20.59 23.13 45.03
CA GLY A 60 -20.75 24.54 45.37
C GLY A 60 -22.20 25.03 45.45
N VAL A 61 -22.39 26.34 45.46
CA VAL A 61 -23.73 26.97 45.43
C VAL A 61 -24.42 26.62 44.11
N PHE A 62 -25.61 26.02 44.20
CA PHE A 62 -26.38 25.64 43.03
C PHE A 62 -26.85 26.88 42.25
N ARG A 63 -26.37 27.00 41.01
CA ARG A 63 -26.79 28.02 40.05
C ARG A 63 -27.41 27.35 38.83
N PRO A 64 -28.73 27.49 38.61
CA PRO A 64 -29.42 26.81 37.52
C PRO A 64 -28.85 27.10 36.13
N SER A 65 -28.45 28.33 35.85
CA SER A 65 -27.87 28.73 34.56
C SER A 65 -26.55 28.04 34.27
N GLU A 66 -25.67 27.90 35.27
CA GLU A 66 -24.38 27.23 35.16
C GLU A 66 -24.53 25.72 34.94
N GLN A 67 -25.53 25.10 35.59
CA GLN A 67 -25.88 23.68 35.37
C GLN A 67 -26.38 23.42 33.95
N THR A 68 -27.29 24.25 33.45
CA THR A 68 -27.81 24.10 32.08
C THR A 68 -26.70 24.27 31.05
N ALA A 69 -25.86 25.29 31.20
CA ALA A 69 -24.71 25.52 30.32
C ALA A 69 -23.71 24.35 30.34
N GLY A 70 -23.41 23.78 31.52
CA GLY A 70 -22.53 22.63 31.65
C GLY A 70 -23.08 21.36 30.98
N LEU A 71 -24.39 21.10 31.12
CA LEU A 71 -25.05 19.97 30.47
C LEU A 71 -25.09 20.14 28.94
N GLU A 72 -25.35 21.35 28.44
CA GLU A 72 -25.30 21.64 27.00
C GLU A 72 -23.89 21.47 26.44
N ALA A 73 -22.87 21.95 27.15
CA ALA A 73 -21.47 21.76 26.76
C ALA A 73 -21.10 20.27 26.70
N LEU A 74 -21.56 19.46 27.67
CA LEU A 74 -21.34 18.01 27.68
C LEU A 74 -22.03 17.32 26.50
N ARG A 75 -23.25 17.72 26.15
CA ARG A 75 -23.94 17.20 24.95
C ARG A 75 -23.16 17.55 23.69
N GLN A 76 -22.69 18.79 23.55
CA GLN A 76 -21.87 19.20 22.41
C GLN A 76 -20.56 18.41 22.33
N ALA A 77 -19.89 18.18 23.46
CA ALA A 77 -18.69 17.35 23.51
C ALA A 77 -18.95 15.89 23.09
N ALA A 78 -20.07 15.31 23.55
CA ALA A 78 -20.48 13.96 23.13
C ALA A 78 -20.79 13.89 21.62
N HIS A 79 -21.43 14.91 21.04
CA HIS A 79 -21.65 14.99 19.61
C HIS A 79 -20.34 15.09 18.81
N ARG A 80 -19.35 15.84 19.31
CA ARG A 80 -18.02 15.95 18.68
C ARG A 80 -17.27 14.62 18.72
N GLU A 81 -17.31 13.91 19.84
CA GLU A 81 -16.71 12.57 19.96
C GLU A 81 -17.38 11.58 18.99
N ALA A 82 -18.71 11.58 18.91
CA ALA A 82 -19.45 10.73 17.99
C ALA A 82 -19.12 11.05 16.51
N ALA A 83 -18.98 12.34 16.17
CA ALA A 83 -18.57 12.77 14.84
C ALA A 83 -17.12 12.32 14.52
N ALA A 84 -16.18 12.51 15.45
CA ALA A 84 -14.81 12.07 15.29
C ALA A 84 -14.71 10.53 15.12
N GLU A 85 -15.52 9.77 15.84
CA GLU A 85 -15.57 8.32 15.72
C GLU A 85 -16.11 7.88 14.35
N LYS A 86 -17.15 8.57 13.85
CA LYS A 86 -17.64 8.34 12.48
C LYS A 86 -16.55 8.63 11.45
N ASP A 87 -15.85 9.75 11.57
CA ASP A 87 -14.73 10.10 10.67
C ASP A 87 -13.60 9.07 10.73
N ARG A 88 -13.30 8.52 11.93
CA ARG A 88 -12.32 7.43 12.11
C ARG A 88 -12.76 6.16 11.40
N GLN A 89 -14.03 5.79 11.49
CA GLN A 89 -14.57 4.62 10.79
C GLN A 89 -14.51 4.80 9.27
N GLU A 90 -14.91 5.96 8.75
CA GLU A 90 -14.79 6.28 7.33
C GLU A 90 -13.32 6.22 6.87
N ALA A 91 -12.40 6.81 7.62
CA ALA A 91 -10.97 6.75 7.34
C ALA A 91 -10.41 5.32 7.38
N ALA A 92 -10.86 4.48 8.31
CA ALA A 92 -10.49 3.06 8.38
C ALA A 92 -10.93 2.30 7.12
N THR A 93 -12.19 2.47 6.71
CA THR A 93 -12.69 1.83 5.48
C THR A 93 -11.94 2.31 4.23
N ALA A 94 -11.60 3.60 4.15
CA ALA A 94 -10.82 4.15 3.05
C ALA A 94 -9.39 3.58 3.02
N ARG A 95 -8.74 3.46 4.19
CA ARG A 95 -7.42 2.84 4.34
C ARG A 95 -7.45 1.38 3.87
N ASP A 96 -8.45 0.61 4.27
CA ASP A 96 -8.54 -0.80 3.94
C ASP A 96 -8.79 -1.01 2.44
N ARG A 97 -9.66 -0.20 1.82
CA ARG A 97 -9.84 -0.20 0.36
C ARG A 97 -8.54 0.15 -0.38
N ALA A 98 -7.85 1.21 0.05
CA ALA A 98 -6.59 1.60 -0.58
C ALA A 98 -5.51 0.51 -0.44
N ARG A 99 -5.49 -0.20 0.69
CA ARG A 99 -4.62 -1.36 0.90
C ARG A 99 -4.92 -2.48 -0.09
N GLU A 100 -6.19 -2.82 -0.28
CA GLU A 100 -6.60 -3.87 -1.22
C GLU A 100 -6.19 -3.51 -2.65
N THR A 101 -6.46 -2.27 -3.09
CA THR A 101 -6.07 -1.79 -4.43
C THR A 101 -4.55 -1.81 -4.62
N TRP A 102 -3.78 -1.42 -3.60
CA TRP A 102 -2.31 -1.51 -3.65
C TRP A 102 -1.82 -2.97 -3.75
N LEU A 103 -2.39 -3.89 -2.96
CA LEU A 103 -2.04 -5.30 -3.02
C LEU A 103 -2.37 -5.93 -4.38
N GLU A 104 -3.48 -5.53 -5.00
CA GLU A 104 -3.81 -5.93 -6.38
C GLU A 104 -2.80 -5.41 -7.39
N ALA A 105 -2.44 -4.13 -7.33
CA ALA A 105 -1.42 -3.55 -8.19
C ALA A 105 -0.06 -4.25 -8.02
N ARG A 106 0.32 -4.56 -6.76
CA ARG A 106 1.55 -5.29 -6.44
C ARG A 106 1.55 -6.71 -7.01
N ARG A 107 0.44 -7.44 -6.86
CA ARG A 107 0.28 -8.79 -7.45
C ARG A 107 0.39 -8.74 -8.97
N ALA A 108 -0.24 -7.75 -9.61
CA ALA A 108 -0.16 -7.57 -11.06
C ALA A 108 1.27 -7.30 -11.54
N LEU A 109 2.05 -6.48 -10.80
CA LEU A 109 3.46 -6.24 -11.10
C LEU A 109 4.30 -7.53 -10.95
N GLN A 110 4.11 -8.27 -9.87
CA GLN A 110 4.84 -9.53 -9.62
C GLN A 110 4.64 -10.57 -10.73
N ILE A 111 3.46 -10.63 -11.34
CA ILE A 111 3.21 -11.50 -12.50
C ILE A 111 4.14 -11.13 -13.66
N ILE A 112 4.28 -9.84 -13.94
CA ILE A 112 5.15 -9.37 -15.04
C ILE A 112 6.63 -9.62 -14.73
N GLU A 113 7.05 -9.39 -13.48
CA GLU A 113 8.43 -9.68 -13.03
C GLU A 113 8.77 -11.17 -13.23
N ARG A 114 7.88 -12.08 -12.83
CA ARG A 114 8.06 -13.53 -13.04
C ARG A 114 8.11 -13.92 -14.52
N LEU A 115 7.28 -13.30 -15.36
CA LEU A 115 7.31 -13.54 -16.81
C LEU A 115 8.63 -13.08 -17.42
N GLU A 116 9.20 -11.98 -16.93
CA GLU A 116 10.50 -11.49 -17.38
C GLU A 116 11.62 -12.45 -16.97
N GLU A 117 11.64 -12.90 -15.72
CA GLU A 117 12.61 -13.88 -15.24
C GLU A 117 12.58 -15.16 -16.06
N LYS A 118 11.37 -15.68 -16.34
CA LYS A 118 11.19 -16.86 -17.19
C LYS A 118 11.70 -16.61 -18.61
N ALA A 119 11.33 -15.49 -19.23
CA ALA A 119 11.81 -15.15 -20.57
C ALA A 119 13.35 -15.00 -20.64
N ARG A 120 13.98 -14.48 -19.58
CA ARG A 120 15.44 -14.41 -19.47
C ARG A 120 16.07 -15.80 -19.33
N ALA A 121 15.46 -16.70 -18.59
CA ALA A 121 15.92 -18.08 -18.47
C ALA A 121 15.86 -18.80 -19.83
N GLU A 122 14.72 -18.72 -20.51
CA GLU A 122 14.53 -19.32 -21.85
C GLU A 122 15.53 -18.77 -22.88
N HIS A 123 15.80 -17.46 -22.86
CA HIS A 123 16.79 -16.86 -23.76
C HIS A 123 18.22 -17.34 -23.49
N ARG A 124 18.59 -17.52 -22.21
CA ARG A 124 19.90 -18.08 -21.84
C ARG A 124 20.03 -19.52 -22.32
N GLU A 125 19.03 -20.36 -22.05
CA GLU A 125 19.05 -21.75 -22.51
C GLU A 125 19.12 -21.85 -24.04
N ALA A 126 18.41 -20.98 -24.77
CA ALA A 126 18.46 -20.95 -26.23
C ALA A 126 19.82 -20.48 -26.76
N ALA A 127 20.44 -19.51 -26.08
CA ALA A 127 21.79 -19.04 -26.39
C ALA A 127 22.84 -20.13 -26.18
N ASP A 128 22.80 -20.82 -25.04
CA ASP A 128 23.73 -21.90 -24.69
C ASP A 128 23.60 -23.08 -25.69
N LYS A 129 22.37 -23.46 -26.05
CA LYS A 129 22.12 -24.50 -27.07
C LYS A 129 22.65 -24.11 -28.45
N ALA A 130 22.49 -22.85 -28.85
CA ALA A 130 22.99 -22.36 -30.12
C ALA A 130 24.53 -22.35 -30.15
N GLU A 131 25.18 -21.98 -29.05
CA GLU A 131 26.64 -22.05 -28.92
C GLU A 131 27.15 -23.48 -29.00
N GLN A 132 26.50 -24.41 -28.28
CA GLN A 132 26.85 -25.82 -28.32
C GLN A 132 26.71 -26.40 -29.74
N SER A 133 25.61 -26.11 -30.45
CA SER A 133 25.41 -26.56 -31.84
C SER A 133 26.51 -26.06 -32.77
N LEU A 134 26.96 -24.81 -32.61
CA LEU A 134 28.05 -24.26 -33.41
C LEU A 134 29.39 -24.94 -33.13
N LEU A 135 29.68 -25.28 -31.86
CA LEU A 135 30.88 -26.02 -31.48
C LEU A 135 30.86 -27.45 -32.05
N ASP A 136 29.72 -28.13 -31.99
CA ASP A 136 29.53 -29.47 -32.53
C ASP A 136 29.69 -29.49 -34.07
N GLU A 137 29.11 -28.49 -34.77
CA GLU A 137 29.30 -28.29 -36.21
C GLU A 137 30.78 -28.08 -36.57
N LEU A 138 31.49 -27.20 -35.85
CA LEU A 138 32.92 -26.97 -36.07
C LEU A 138 33.77 -28.23 -35.80
N ALA A 139 33.46 -28.98 -34.74
CA ALA A 139 34.13 -30.23 -34.43
C ALA A 139 33.92 -31.28 -35.53
N SER A 140 32.70 -31.39 -36.06
CA SER A 140 32.37 -32.31 -37.15
C SER A 140 33.12 -31.98 -38.45
N ILE A 141 33.24 -30.69 -38.81
CA ILE A 141 34.01 -30.22 -39.97
C ILE A 141 35.51 -30.50 -39.78
N GLY A 142 36.04 -30.26 -38.57
CA GLY A 142 37.43 -30.54 -38.24
C GLY A 142 37.77 -32.04 -38.35
N ALA A 143 36.89 -32.90 -37.82
CA ALA A 143 37.04 -34.35 -37.91
C ALA A 143 36.97 -34.85 -39.35
N ALA A 144 36.02 -34.35 -40.15
CA ALA A 144 35.89 -34.71 -41.57
C ALA A 144 37.16 -34.35 -42.38
N ARG A 145 37.78 -33.20 -42.06
CA ARG A 145 39.01 -32.75 -42.73
C ARG A 145 40.26 -33.54 -42.29
N ALA A 146 40.30 -34.01 -41.05
CA ALA A 146 41.39 -34.84 -40.55
C ALA A 146 41.38 -36.24 -41.16
N SER A 147 40.20 -36.83 -41.36
CA SER A 147 40.06 -38.18 -41.97
C SER A 147 40.26 -38.21 -43.49
N ALA A 148 40.34 -37.06 -44.16
CA ALA A 148 40.57 -36.95 -45.60
C ALA A 148 42.05 -36.79 -45.99
N LYS A 149 42.96 -36.79 -45.00
CA LYS A 149 44.42 -36.83 -45.18
C LYS A 149 44.94 -38.23 -44.87
#